data_AF-A0A8S0H3M3-F1
#
_entry.id   AF-A0A8S0H3M3-F1
#
_cell.length_a   1.000
_cell.length_b   1.000
_cell.length_c   1.000
_cell.angle_alpha   90.00
_cell.angle_beta   90.00
_cell.angle_gamma   90.00
#
_symmetry.space_group_name_H-M   'P 1'
#
loop_
_entity.id
_entity.type
_entity.pdbx_description
1 polymer ?
#
loop_
_entity_poly.entity_id
_entity_poly.type
_entity_poly.pdbx_seq_one_letter_code
_entity_poly.pdbx_strand_id
1 'polypeptide(L)'
;MVALGLRVAGSLYIFWLGLRLLLRPLRKPGEQSEALQFRDGVMLQLGNVQGLVMLLVMFSTFSPGADAGTAVVLALSAALIAVNLLGHLLWASLGSSLQRLMHDRPRLLLAQNALFGLLLMAVAGWLLLRGA
;
A
#
# COMPACT_ATOMS: atom_id res chain seq x y z
N MET A 1 -26.97 -6.91 2.24
CA MET A 1 -26.66 -7.19 0.82
C MET A 1 -25.44 -6.41 0.31
N VAL A 2 -25.38 -5.08 0.47
CA VAL A 2 -24.24 -4.24 0.00
C VAL A 2 -22.88 -4.68 0.56
N ALA A 3 -22.79 -4.98 1.86
CA ALA A 3 -21.55 -5.41 2.50
C ALA A 3 -20.99 -6.74 1.94
N LEU A 4 -21.87 -7.67 1.55
CA LEU A 4 -21.47 -8.94 0.96
C LEU A 4 -20.93 -8.74 -0.47
N GLY A 5 -21.64 -7.94 -1.28
CA GLY A 5 -21.22 -7.62 -2.64
C GLY A 5 -19.86 -6.92 -2.68
N LEU A 6 -19.64 -5.93 -1.80
CA LEU A 6 -18.36 -5.21 -1.70
C LEU A 6 -17.21 -6.13 -1.28
N ARG A 7 -17.48 -7.07 -0.37
CA ARG A 7 -16.50 -8.04 0.10
C ARG A 7 -16.10 -9.05 -0.99
N VAL A 8 -17.08 -9.61 -1.70
CA VAL A 8 -16.83 -10.55 -2.79
C VAL A 8 -16.07 -9.86 -3.92
N ALA A 9 -16.50 -8.66 -4.32
CA ALA A 9 -15.82 -7.86 -5.33
C ALA A 9 -14.38 -7.51 -4.92
N GLY A 10 -14.16 -7.08 -3.69
CA GLY A 10 -12.82 -6.78 -3.16
C GLY A 10 -11.91 -8.01 -3.12
N SER A 11 -12.46 -9.17 -2.72
CA SER A 11 -11.70 -10.43 -2.67
C SER A 11 -11.32 -10.91 -4.07
N LEU A 12 -12.25 -10.85 -5.04
CA LEU A 12 -11.98 -11.14 -6.45
C LEU A 12 -10.92 -10.20 -7.02
N TYR A 13 -10.98 -8.91 -6.68
CA TYR A 13 -9.98 -7.93 -7.11
C TYR A 13 -8.57 -8.25 -6.57
N ILE A 14 -8.46 -8.59 -5.28
CA ILE A 14 -7.18 -9.00 -4.66
C ILE A 14 -6.65 -10.29 -5.30
N PHE A 15 -7.52 -11.27 -5.55
CA PHE A 15 -7.15 -12.51 -6.23
C PHE A 15 -6.63 -12.24 -7.65
N TRP A 16 -7.34 -11.40 -8.41
CA TRP A 16 -6.93 -10.97 -9.74
C TRP A 16 -5.60 -10.23 -9.73
N LEU A 17 -5.35 -9.38 -8.72
CA LEU A 17 -4.08 -8.70 -8.54
C LEU A 17 -2.93 -9.69 -8.30
N GLY A 18 -3.15 -10.71 -7.47
CA GLY A 18 -2.19 -11.79 -7.22
C GLY A 18 -1.87 -12.59 -8.48
N LEU A 19 -2.89 -12.97 -9.25
CA LEU A 19 -2.73 -13.66 -10.53
C LEU A 19 -1.97 -12.80 -11.55
N ARG A 20 -2.29 -11.51 -11.63
CA ARG A 20 -1.59 -10.55 -12.50
C ARG A 20 -0.12 -10.41 -12.13
N LEU A 21 0.22 -10.50 -10.84
CA LEU A 21 1.59 -10.43 -10.36
C LEU A 21 2.38 -11.70 -10.70
N LEU A 22 1.76 -12.88 -10.56
CA LEU A 22 2.34 -14.17 -10.94
C LEU A 22 2.64 -14.26 -12.44
N LEU A 23 1.72 -13.75 -13.27
CA LEU A 23 1.83 -13.78 -14.73
C LEU A 23 2.65 -12.61 -15.29
N ARG A 24 3.21 -11.74 -14.43
CA ARG A 24 3.91 -10.53 -14.88
C ARG A 24 5.22 -10.92 -15.59
N PRO A 25 5.38 -10.64 -16.90
CA PRO A 25 6.63 -10.92 -17.58
C PRO A 25 7.75 -10.03 -17.02
N LEU A 26 8.97 -10.54 -17.03
CA LEU A 26 10.15 -9.74 -16.73
C LEU A 26 10.28 -8.65 -17.81
N ARG A 27 10.48 -7.40 -17.36
CA ARG A 27 10.74 -6.27 -18.28
C ARG A 27 11.94 -6.57 -19.15
N LYS A 28 11.84 -6.25 -20.44
CA LYS A 28 12.96 -6.42 -21.36
C LYS A 28 14.02 -5.34 -21.07
N PRO A 29 15.32 -5.64 -21.26
CA PRO A 29 16.35 -4.60 -21.19
C PRO A 29 16.02 -3.48 -22.21
N GLY A 30 15.92 -2.23 -21.73
CA GLY A 30 15.60 -1.06 -22.56
C GLY A 30 14.13 -0.61 -22.55
N GLU A 31 13.25 -1.32 -21.84
CA GLU A 31 11.86 -0.88 -21.66
C GLU A 31 11.82 0.34 -20.72
N GLN A 32 11.54 1.52 -21.27
CA GLN A 32 11.44 2.75 -20.49
C GLN A 32 10.25 2.63 -19.53
N SER A 33 10.50 2.80 -18.24
CA SER A 33 9.43 2.93 -17.26
C SER A 33 8.87 4.35 -17.36
N GLU A 34 7.55 4.47 -17.52
CA GLU A 34 6.83 5.72 -17.26
C GLU A 34 7.34 6.32 -15.94
N ALA A 35 7.80 7.56 -16.01
CA ALA A 35 8.28 8.29 -14.85
C ALA A 35 7.06 8.77 -14.06
N LEU A 36 6.81 8.14 -12.91
CA LEU A 36 5.75 8.57 -12.00
C LEU A 36 6.01 10.01 -11.57
N GLN A 37 5.00 10.86 -11.75
CA GLN A 37 5.07 12.28 -11.36
C GLN A 37 4.59 12.46 -9.93
N PHE A 38 4.92 13.60 -9.32
CA PHE A 38 4.45 13.95 -7.98
C PHE A 38 2.92 13.88 -7.85
N ARG A 39 2.22 14.29 -8.92
CA ARG A 39 0.76 14.27 -8.99
C ARG A 39 0.18 12.87 -8.85
N ASP A 40 0.83 11.86 -9.45
CA ASP A 40 0.41 10.46 -9.31
C ASP A 40 0.51 9.99 -7.86
N GLY A 41 1.54 10.45 -7.14
CA GLY A 41 1.69 10.22 -5.70
C GLY A 41 0.56 10.83 -4.87
N VAL A 42 0.16 12.07 -5.17
CA VAL A 42 -0.97 12.74 -4.49
C VAL A 42 -2.28 12.00 -4.73
N MET A 43 -2.59 11.64 -5.99
CA MET A 43 -3.79 10.86 -6.29
C MET A 43 -3.77 9.48 -5.62
N LEU A 44 -2.62 8.81 -5.60
CA LEU A 44 -2.47 7.52 -4.93
C LEU A 44 -2.71 7.61 -3.43
N GLN A 45 -2.19 8.67 -2.78
CA GLN A 45 -2.38 8.89 -1.35
C GLN A 45 -3.84 9.22 -0.99
N LEU A 46 -4.53 10.01 -1.82
CA LEU A 46 -5.96 10.31 -1.62
C LEU A 46 -6.85 9.08 -1.84
N GLY A 47 -6.47 8.19 -2.77
CA GLY A 47 -7.12 6.90 -2.97
C GLY A 47 -6.84 5.88 -1.86
N ASN A 48 -5.84 6.12 -1.01
CA ASN A 48 -5.47 5.23 0.08
C ASN A 48 -6.41 5.43 1.29
N VAL A 49 -7.57 4.77 1.22
CA VAL A 49 -8.59 4.78 2.29
C VAL A 49 -7.99 4.33 3.63
N GLN A 50 -7.05 3.38 3.63
CA GLN A 50 -6.37 2.94 4.86
C GLN A 50 -5.61 4.08 5.53
N GLY A 51 -4.98 4.97 4.75
CA GLY A 51 -4.33 6.18 5.26
C GLY A 51 -5.32 7.15 5.89
N LEU A 52 -6.48 7.36 5.27
CA LEU A 52 -7.54 8.23 5.81
C LEU A 52 -8.12 7.69 7.13
N VAL A 53 -8.33 6.37 7.21
CA VAL A 53 -8.78 5.71 8.44
C VAL A 53 -7.74 5.85 9.55
N MET A 54 -6.45 5.69 9.24
CA MET A 54 -5.36 5.91 10.19
C MET A 54 -5.39 7.34 10.75
N LEU A 55 -5.57 8.35 9.89
CA LEU A 55 -5.69 9.75 10.32
C LEU A 55 -6.85 9.93 11.29
N LEU A 56 -8.02 9.38 10.96
CA LEU A 56 -9.20 9.46 11.81
C LEU A 56 -8.96 8.82 13.18
N VAL A 57 -8.37 7.62 13.22
CA VAL A 57 -8.04 6.92 14.46
C VAL A 57 -7.02 7.71 15.30
N MET A 58 -6.00 8.27 14.66
CA MET A 58 -4.95 9.05 15.32
C MET A 58 -5.55 10.28 16.02
N PHE A 59 -6.34 11.09 15.31
CA PHE A 59 -7.01 12.24 15.93
C PHE A 59 -8.07 11.83 16.96
N SER A 60 -8.81 10.74 16.74
CA SER A 60 -9.78 10.26 17.72
C SER A 60 -9.15 9.75 19.02
N THR A 61 -7.91 9.25 18.96
CA THR A 61 -7.24 8.63 20.12
C THR A 61 -6.40 9.64 20.89
N PHE A 62 -5.72 10.55 20.17
CA PHE A 62 -4.73 11.45 20.76
C PHE A 62 -5.22 12.90 20.91
N SER A 63 -6.37 13.26 20.32
CA SER A 63 -6.96 14.57 20.57
C SER A 63 -7.71 14.57 21.91
N PRO A 64 -7.46 15.53 22.82
CA PRO A 64 -8.12 15.62 24.13
C PRO A 64 -9.63 15.96 24.09
N GLY A 65 -10.32 15.72 22.98
CA GLY A 65 -11.75 16.00 22.80
C GLY A 65 -12.02 17.36 22.13
N ALA A 66 -13.25 17.85 22.27
CA ALA A 66 -13.73 19.08 21.61
C ALA A 66 -12.97 20.35 22.04
N ASP A 67 -12.29 20.32 23.20
CA ASP A 67 -11.52 21.44 23.76
C ASP A 67 -10.04 21.40 23.37
N ALA A 68 -9.66 20.55 22.42
CA ALA A 68 -8.29 20.51 21.92
C ALA A 68 -7.92 21.86 21.28
N GLY A 69 -7.10 22.64 22.01
CA GLY A 69 -6.61 23.92 21.52
C GLY A 69 -5.83 23.76 20.22
N THR A 70 -5.85 24.79 19.37
CA THR A 70 -5.20 24.82 18.04
C THR A 70 -3.74 24.34 18.07
N ALA A 71 -3.01 24.64 19.15
CA ALA A 71 -1.64 24.20 19.35
C ALA A 71 -1.47 22.67 19.40
N VAL A 72 -2.41 21.96 20.04
CA VAL A 72 -2.39 20.49 20.14
C VAL A 72 -2.63 19.87 18.76
N VAL A 73 -3.63 20.38 18.02
CA VAL A 73 -3.94 19.91 16.67
C VAL A 73 -2.75 20.10 15.73
N LEU A 74 -2.09 21.26 15.79
CA LEU A 74 -0.90 21.55 14.98
C LEU A 74 0.28 20.65 15.36
N ALA A 75 0.52 20.42 16.66
CA ALA A 75 1.59 19.55 17.13
C ALA A 75 1.38 18.10 16.67
N LEU A 76 0.16 17.58 16.83
CA LEU A 76 -0.21 16.23 16.37
C LEU A 76 -0.10 16.11 14.84
N SER A 77 -0.54 17.11 14.09
CA SER A 77 -0.40 17.14 12.62
C SER A 77 1.07 17.13 12.20
N ALA A 78 1.92 17.96 12.83
CA ALA A 78 3.34 18.02 12.53
C ALA A 78 4.04 16.70 12.85
N ALA A 79 3.74 16.10 14.01
CA ALA A 79 4.26 14.79 14.39
C ALA A 79 3.82 13.69 13.41
N LEU A 80 2.55 13.69 13.00
CA LEU A 80 2.01 12.73 12.04
C LEU A 80 2.69 12.87 10.66
N ILE A 81 2.87 14.10 10.17
CA ILE A 81 3.58 14.38 8.91
C ILE A 81 5.02 13.91 9.02
N ALA A 82 5.73 14.22 10.11
CA ALA A 82 7.12 13.83 10.30
C ALA A 82 7.28 12.30 10.31
N VAL A 83 6.45 11.59 11.07
CA VAL A 83 6.47 10.13 11.12
C VAL A 83 6.15 9.52 9.75
N ASN A 84 5.13 10.04 9.05
CA ASN A 84 4.81 9.56 7.71
C ASN A 84 5.95 9.82 6.73
N LEU A 85 6.51 11.02 6.70
CA LEU A 85 7.58 11.37 5.78
C LEU A 85 8.82 10.50 6.04
N LEU A 86 9.26 10.37 7.28
CA LEU A 86 10.41 9.54 7.64
C LEU A 86 10.16 8.06 7.32
N GLY A 87 8.96 7.55 7.61
CA GLY A 87 8.57 6.18 7.28
C GLY A 87 8.60 5.92 5.77
N HIS A 88 8.04 6.82 4.96
CA HIS A 88 8.04 6.69 3.51
C HIS A 88 9.45 6.83 2.91
N LEU A 89 10.28 7.75 3.41
CA LEU A 89 11.68 7.89 2.98
C LEU A 89 12.50 6.63 3.32
N LEU A 90 12.33 6.09 4.52
CA LEU A 90 12.97 4.84 4.92
C LEU A 90 12.50 3.68 4.03
N TRP A 91 11.21 3.54 3.81
CA TRP A 91 10.66 2.51 2.93
C TRP A 91 11.16 2.63 1.48
N ALA A 92 11.12 3.83 0.91
CA ALA A 92 11.56 4.10 -0.45
C ALA A 92 13.06 3.83 -0.62
N SER A 93 13.89 4.25 0.34
CA SER A 93 15.34 4.00 0.31
C SER A 93 15.67 2.50 0.41
N LEU A 94 15.03 1.76 1.32
CA LEU A 94 15.19 0.31 1.45
C LEU A 94 14.73 -0.41 0.18
N GLY A 95 13.57 -0.03 -0.36
CA GLY A 95 13.04 -0.56 -1.62
C GLY A 95 13.99 -0.33 -2.80
N SER A 96 14.57 0.87 -2.91
CA SER A 96 15.55 1.19 -3.97
C SER A 96 16.84 0.38 -3.85
N SER A 97 17.29 0.12 -2.62
CA SER A 97 18.49 -0.68 -2.36
C SER A 97 18.24 -2.15 -2.67
N LEU A 98 17.07 -2.67 -2.28
CA LEU A 98 16.65 -4.03 -2.61
C LEU A 98 16.47 -4.22 -4.12
N GLN A 99 15.84 -3.24 -4.80
CA GLN A 99 15.65 -3.28 -6.25
C GLN A 99 16.98 -3.30 -6.99
N ARG A 100 17.97 -2.50 -6.55
CA ARG A 100 19.34 -2.53 -7.11
C ARG A 100 20.00 -3.89 -6.92
N LEU A 101 19.88 -4.50 -5.73
CA LEU A 101 20.44 -5.83 -5.46
C LEU A 101 19.78 -6.94 -6.31
N MET A 102 18.50 -6.78 -6.64
CA MET A 102 17.72 -7.76 -7.40
C MET A 102 17.77 -7.53 -8.91
N HIS A 103 18.24 -6.37 -9.38
CA HIS A 103 18.26 -5.99 -10.80
C HIS A 103 19.00 -7.01 -11.67
N ASP A 104 20.16 -7.49 -11.18
CA ASP A 104 21.01 -8.44 -11.90
C ASP A 104 20.60 -9.91 -11.69
N ARG A 105 19.48 -10.16 -10.97
CA ARG A 105 19.05 -11.50 -10.56
C ARG A 105 17.60 -11.78 -10.97
N PRO A 106 17.33 -12.07 -12.27
CA PRO A 106 15.97 -12.24 -12.80
C PRO A 106 15.18 -13.37 -12.13
N ARG A 107 15.86 -14.44 -11.68
CA ARG A 107 15.22 -15.53 -10.92
C ARG A 107 14.65 -15.07 -9.58
N LEU A 108 15.32 -14.13 -8.89
CA LEU A 108 14.82 -13.60 -7.61
C LEU A 108 13.62 -12.68 -7.80
N LEU A 109 13.59 -11.88 -8.88
CA LEU A 109 12.43 -11.06 -9.22
C LEU A 109 11.20 -11.91 -9.53
N LEU A 110 11.37 -13.01 -10.28
CA LEU A 110 10.31 -13.98 -10.52
C LEU A 110 9.84 -14.65 -9.23
N ALA A 111 10.76 -15.07 -8.37
CA ALA A 111 10.43 -15.68 -7.08
C ALA A 111 9.68 -14.68 -6.16
N GLN A 112 10.08 -13.41 -6.13
CA GLN A 112 9.40 -12.36 -5.37
C GLN A 112 7.98 -12.13 -5.89
N ASN A 113 7.81 -11.97 -7.21
CA ASN A 113 6.49 -11.82 -7.82
C ASN A 113 5.59 -13.02 -7.53
N ALA A 114 6.15 -14.23 -7.59
CA ALA A 114 5.42 -15.45 -7.29
C ALA A 114 5.01 -15.52 -5.81
N LEU A 115 5.94 -15.25 -4.89
CA LEU A 115 5.66 -15.23 -3.46
C LEU A 115 4.57 -14.21 -3.12
N PHE A 116 4.71 -12.97 -3.57
CA PHE A 116 3.74 -11.91 -3.30
C PHE A 116 2.38 -12.19 -3.96
N GLY A 117 2.37 -12.74 -5.17
CA GLY A 117 1.15 -13.12 -5.85
C GLY A 117 0.40 -14.24 -5.13
N LEU A 118 1.12 -15.28 -4.69
CA LEU A 118 0.57 -16.37 -3.90
C LEU A 118 0.04 -15.90 -2.55
N LEU A 119 0.75 -15.00 -1.86
CA LEU A 119 0.29 -14.41 -0.61
C LEU A 119 -1.01 -13.61 -0.80
N LEU A 120 -1.11 -12.81 -1.87
CA LEU A 120 -2.34 -12.09 -2.20
C LEU A 120 -3.51 -13.04 -2.48
N MET A 121 -3.27 -14.10 -3.26
CA MET A 121 -4.29 -15.12 -3.54
C MET A 121 -4.73 -15.86 -2.28
N ALA A 122 -3.79 -16.20 -1.38
CA ALA A 122 -4.09 -16.83 -0.10
C ALA A 122 -4.95 -15.91 0.79
N VAL A 123 -4.60 -14.63 0.86
CA VAL A 123 -5.39 -13.61 1.59
C VAL A 123 -6.79 -13.46 0.99
N ALA A 124 -6.91 -13.42 -0.34
CA ALA A 124 -8.20 -13.36 -1.01
C ALA A 124 -9.07 -14.60 -0.72
N GLY A 125 -8.49 -15.80 -0.79
CA GLY A 125 -9.17 -17.04 -0.42
C GLY A 125 -9.63 -17.03 1.04
N TRP A 126 -8.77 -16.58 1.95
CA TRP A 126 -9.12 -16.43 3.36
C TRP A 126 -10.23 -15.40 3.59
N LEU A 127 -10.21 -14.26 2.88
CA LEU A 127 -11.26 -13.24 2.94
C LEU A 127 -12.63 -13.76 2.49
N LEU A 128 -12.65 -14.66 1.50
CA LEU A 128 -13.86 -15.35 1.05
C LEU A 128 -14.34 -16.37 2.09
N LEU A 129 -13.43 -17.21 2.62
CA LEU A 129 -13.74 -18.26 3.60
C LEU A 129 -14.21 -17.71 4.94
N ARG A 130 -13.62 -16.61 5.42
CA ARG A 130 -14.04 -15.94 6.66
C ARG A 130 -15.41 -15.25 6.54
N GLY A 131 -16.04 -15.32 5.37
CA GLY A 131 -17.28 -14.61 5.04
C GLY A 131 -18.44 -15.49 4.61
N ALA A 132 -18.18 -16.80 4.47
CA ALA A 132 -19.18 -17.86 4.48
C ALA A 132 -19.51 -18.22 5.94
#